data_AF-A0A158EUG8-F1
#
_entry.id   AF-A0A158EUG8-F1
#
_cell.length_a   1.000
_cell.length_b   1.000
_cell.length_c   1.000
_cell.angle_alpha   90.00
_cell.angle_beta   90.00
_cell.angle_gamma   90.00
#
_symmetry.space_group_name_H-M   'P 1'
#
loop_
_entity.id
_entity.type
_entity.pdbx_description
1 polymer ?
#
loop_
_entity_poly.entity_id
_entity_poly.type
_entity_poly.pdbx_seq_one_letter_code
_entity_poly.pdbx_strand_id
1 'polypeptide(L)'
;MMDLDLSLYLVLDPVQCGGHARSLEVAQAALEGGATIVQLRAPEWHKRAWLALASDLLPITRRHGVPLIINDHVDVALACGADGVHIGQKDLPPEFARKLLGPEALIGLSVSNEREVDDANLLGSVIDYVGVGPVFDTPTKPDASAALGIDGTASLCARSLHPAVTIGGIQLGNAADVKRAGPGGIAVVSAICRAADPRLAARQLREIT
;
A
#
# COMPACT_ATOMS: atom_id res chain seq x y z
N MET A 1 10.08 -0.84 -18.12
CA MET A 1 9.28 -1.00 -16.91
C MET A 1 10.24 -1.14 -15.74
N MET A 2 10.06 -0.35 -14.69
CA MET A 2 10.67 -0.67 -13.39
C MET A 2 10.03 -1.97 -12.90
N ASP A 3 10.85 -2.91 -12.42
CA ASP A 3 10.32 -4.09 -11.73
C ASP A 3 9.63 -3.63 -10.43
N LEU A 4 8.37 -4.04 -10.22
CA LEU A 4 7.57 -3.66 -9.05
C LEU A 4 8.11 -4.33 -7.77
N ASP A 5 8.78 -3.57 -6.90
CA ASP A 5 9.28 -4.06 -5.61
C ASP A 5 8.27 -3.81 -4.49
N LEU A 6 7.49 -4.85 -4.15
CA LEU A 6 6.51 -4.82 -3.06
C LEU A 6 7.10 -5.04 -1.66
N SER A 7 8.42 -5.28 -1.51
CA SER A 7 8.99 -5.84 -0.26
C SER A 7 8.72 -5.00 0.99
N LEU A 8 8.81 -3.67 0.95
CA LEU A 8 8.37 -2.81 2.05
C LEU A 8 7.49 -1.68 1.54
N TYR A 9 6.20 -1.83 1.77
CA TYR A 9 5.17 -0.92 1.29
C TYR A 9 4.70 -0.02 2.44
N LEU A 10 4.99 1.28 2.38
CA LEU A 10 4.41 2.24 3.32
C LEU A 10 3.03 2.68 2.85
N VAL A 11 1.99 2.39 3.63
CA VAL A 11 0.71 3.09 3.51
C VAL A 11 0.76 4.26 4.48
N LEU A 12 0.96 5.46 3.93
CA LEU A 12 1.10 6.70 4.66
C LEU A 12 -0.28 7.28 5.00
N ASP A 13 -0.53 7.43 6.29
CA ASP A 13 -1.74 8.02 6.84
C ASP A 13 -1.37 9.33 7.56
N PRO A 14 -1.78 10.50 7.04
CA PRO A 14 -1.35 11.78 7.60
C PRO A 14 -1.92 12.06 8.99
N VAL A 15 -3.05 11.46 9.38
CA VAL A 15 -3.56 11.58 10.76
C VAL A 15 -2.61 10.87 11.71
N GLN A 16 -2.14 9.67 11.33
CA GLN A 16 -1.19 8.90 12.13
C GLN A 16 0.23 9.47 12.11
N CYS A 17 0.63 10.14 11.03
CA CYS A 17 1.89 10.87 10.99
C CYS A 17 1.87 12.12 11.86
N GLY A 18 0.71 12.74 12.09
CA GLY A 18 0.60 14.02 12.81
C GLY A 18 0.48 15.26 11.91
N GLY A 19 -0.04 15.08 10.69
CA GLY A 19 -0.37 16.16 9.75
C GLY A 19 0.51 16.21 8.50
N HIS A 20 0.31 17.24 7.67
CA HIS A 20 0.93 17.37 6.34
C HIS A 20 2.45 17.40 6.41
N ALA A 21 3.02 18.35 7.16
CA ALA A 21 4.48 18.52 7.24
C ALA A 21 5.16 17.25 7.78
N ARG A 22 4.61 16.66 8.84
CA ARG A 22 5.16 15.45 9.43
C ARG A 22 5.03 14.23 8.50
N SER A 23 3.99 14.18 7.66
CA SER A 23 3.87 13.14 6.63
C SER A 23 5.03 13.17 5.63
N LEU A 24 5.46 14.35 5.20
CA LEU A 24 6.61 14.48 4.29
C LEU A 24 7.90 13.99 4.96
N GLU A 25 8.11 14.33 6.23
CA GLU A 25 9.26 13.86 7.02
C GLU A 25 9.24 12.34 7.19
N VAL A 26 8.08 11.75 7.51
CA VAL A 26 7.92 10.29 7.64
C VAL A 26 8.19 9.60 6.32
N ALA A 27 7.66 10.10 5.20
CA ALA A 27 7.89 9.53 3.87
C ALA A 27 9.38 9.55 3.51
N GLN A 28 10.05 10.70 3.67
CA GLN A 28 11.49 10.82 3.42
C GLN A 28 12.29 9.85 4.29
N ALA A 29 12.00 9.79 5.60
CA ALA A 29 12.68 8.89 6.53
C ALA A 29 12.45 7.41 6.19
N ALA A 30 11.22 7.03 5.82
CA ALA A 30 10.90 5.66 5.44
C ALA A 30 11.60 5.23 4.14
N LEU A 31 11.67 6.12 3.14
CA LEU A 31 12.40 5.88 1.89
C LEU A 31 13.89 5.69 2.14
N GLU A 32 14.50 6.53 2.99
CA GLU A 32 15.90 6.37 3.42
C GLU A 32 16.14 5.09 4.23
N GLY A 33 15.10 4.58 4.89
CA GLY A 33 15.10 3.29 5.57
C GLY A 33 14.83 2.10 4.65
N GLY A 34 14.51 2.30 3.37
CA GLY A 34 14.32 1.23 2.39
C GLY A 34 12.87 0.85 2.10
N ALA A 35 11.90 1.75 2.35
CA ALA A 35 10.56 1.61 1.78
C ALA A 35 10.63 1.64 0.24
N THR A 36 9.92 0.73 -0.41
CA THR A 36 9.94 0.55 -1.88
C THR A 36 8.65 0.93 -2.57
N ILE A 37 7.59 1.20 -1.81
CA ILE A 37 6.38 1.88 -2.27
C ILE A 37 5.91 2.84 -1.18
N VAL A 38 5.38 3.99 -1.60
CA VAL A 38 4.59 4.87 -0.73
C VAL A 38 3.18 5.01 -1.31
N GLN A 39 2.17 4.70 -0.50
CA GLN A 39 0.77 4.99 -0.82
C GLN A 39 0.24 6.07 0.09
N LEU A 40 -0.36 7.12 -0.46
CA LEU A 40 -1.09 8.10 0.33
C LEU A 40 -2.51 7.57 0.59
N ARG A 41 -2.88 7.44 1.86
CA ARG A 41 -4.22 7.12 2.32
C ARG A 41 -4.66 8.07 3.43
N ALA A 42 -5.47 9.07 3.10
CA ALA A 42 -5.91 10.11 4.03
C ALA A 42 -7.46 10.18 4.17
N PRO A 43 -8.13 9.13 4.69
CA PRO A 43 -9.58 8.99 4.62
C PRO A 43 -10.37 10.13 5.29
N GLU A 44 -9.77 10.81 6.29
CA GLU A 44 -10.40 11.92 7.00
C GLU A 44 -10.19 13.28 6.31
N TRP A 45 -9.37 13.33 5.26
CA TRP A 45 -9.01 14.57 4.59
C TRP A 45 -9.88 14.82 3.37
N HIS A 46 -10.17 16.10 3.12
CA HIS A 46 -10.87 16.53 1.91
C HIS A 46 -9.91 16.55 0.69
N LYS A 47 -10.45 16.43 -0.52
CA LYS A 47 -9.68 16.27 -1.77
C LYS A 47 -8.61 17.34 -2.02
N ARG A 48 -8.82 18.59 -1.59
CA ARG A 48 -7.82 19.66 -1.75
C ARG A 48 -6.55 19.38 -0.94
N ALA A 49 -6.70 18.92 0.31
CA ALA A 49 -5.58 18.56 1.17
C ALA A 49 -4.88 17.27 0.68
N TRP A 50 -5.65 16.30 0.16
CA TRP A 50 -5.10 15.13 -0.54
C TRP A 50 -4.19 15.54 -1.69
N LEU A 51 -4.69 16.37 -2.61
CA LEU A 51 -3.93 16.78 -3.79
C LEU A 51 -2.68 17.56 -3.40
N ALA A 52 -2.77 18.45 -2.42
CA ALA A 52 -1.62 19.19 -1.91
C ALA A 52 -0.54 18.25 -1.36
N LEU A 53 -0.90 17.31 -0.48
CA LEU A 53 0.06 16.35 0.09
C LEU A 53 0.61 15.39 -0.96
N ALA A 54 -0.22 14.89 -1.88
CA ALA A 54 0.24 14.04 -2.98
C ALA A 54 1.25 14.76 -3.88
N SER A 55 0.99 16.04 -4.18
CA SER A 55 1.89 16.86 -5.02
C SER A 55 3.25 17.10 -4.34
N ASP A 56 3.26 17.26 -3.01
CA ASP A 56 4.51 17.42 -2.25
C ASP A 56 5.26 16.09 -2.04
N LEU A 57 4.55 14.96 -1.94
CA LEU A 57 5.15 13.62 -1.84
C LEU A 57 5.81 13.17 -3.15
N LEU A 58 5.22 13.49 -4.30
CA LEU A 58 5.69 13.03 -5.61
C LEU A 58 7.17 13.34 -5.90
N PRO A 59 7.71 14.56 -5.71
CA PRO A 59 9.13 14.82 -5.92
C PRO A 59 10.03 14.08 -4.92
N ILE A 60 9.53 13.78 -3.72
CA ILE A 60 10.25 13.02 -2.69
C ILE A 60 10.40 11.56 -3.15
N THR A 61 9.30 10.91 -3.53
CA THR A 61 9.31 9.50 -3.96
C THR A 61 10.12 9.32 -5.25
N ARG A 62 9.95 10.21 -6.23
CA ARG A 62 10.72 10.20 -7.49
C ARG A 62 12.23 10.32 -7.29
N ARG A 63 12.71 11.13 -6.35
CA ARG A 63 14.15 11.23 -6.03
C ARG A 63 14.75 9.90 -5.60
N HIS A 64 13.94 9.04 -4.98
CA HIS A 64 14.35 7.71 -4.52
C HIS A 64 14.04 6.62 -5.55
N GLY A 65 13.45 6.96 -6.70
CA GLY A 65 13.01 5.97 -7.70
C GLY A 65 11.90 5.05 -7.19
N VAL A 66 11.10 5.51 -6.22
CA VAL A 66 10.02 4.76 -5.58
C VAL A 66 8.67 5.29 -6.07
N PRO A 67 7.70 4.43 -6.44
CA PRO A 67 6.39 4.88 -6.89
C PRO A 67 5.55 5.49 -5.76
N LEU A 68 4.80 6.53 -6.10
CA LEU A 68 3.71 7.06 -5.30
C LEU A 68 2.37 6.52 -5.80
N ILE A 69 1.63 5.85 -4.91
CA ILE A 69 0.31 5.29 -5.16
C ILE A 69 -0.75 6.12 -4.43
N ILE A 70 -1.88 6.41 -5.07
CA ILE A 70 -3.00 7.11 -4.42
C ILE A 70 -4.11 6.09 -4.09
N ASN A 71 -4.50 6.03 -2.83
CA ASN A 71 -5.60 5.16 -2.42
C ASN A 71 -6.94 5.72 -2.94
N ASP A 72 -7.71 4.90 -3.66
CA ASP A 72 -9.06 5.07 -4.22
C ASP A 72 -9.26 6.21 -5.26
N HIS A 73 -8.59 7.34 -5.08
CA HIS A 73 -8.83 8.58 -5.81
C HIS A 73 -8.05 8.68 -7.13
N VAL A 74 -8.60 8.06 -8.19
CA VAL A 74 -8.06 8.15 -9.57
C VAL A 74 -7.94 9.60 -10.06
N ASP A 75 -8.88 10.47 -9.69
CA ASP A 75 -8.86 11.89 -10.05
C ASP A 75 -7.68 12.63 -9.41
N VAL A 76 -7.35 12.32 -8.15
CA VAL A 76 -6.18 12.87 -7.46
C VAL A 76 -4.88 12.35 -8.10
N ALA A 77 -4.81 11.05 -8.41
CA ALA A 77 -3.65 10.45 -9.07
C ALA A 77 -3.34 11.12 -10.42
N LEU A 78 -4.38 11.32 -11.25
CA LEU A 78 -4.27 12.04 -12.52
C LEU A 78 -3.84 13.50 -12.33
N ALA A 79 -4.42 14.19 -11.35
CA ALA A 79 -4.17 15.61 -11.14
C ALA A 79 -2.74 15.90 -10.67
N CYS A 80 -2.13 15.06 -9.83
CA CYS A 80 -0.74 15.23 -9.41
C CYS A 80 0.27 14.51 -10.31
N GLY A 81 -0.16 13.54 -11.12
CA GLY A 81 0.73 12.69 -11.92
C GLY A 81 1.44 11.62 -11.08
N ALA A 82 0.71 11.00 -10.14
CA ALA A 82 1.16 9.85 -9.38
C ALA A 82 1.34 8.61 -10.29
N ASP A 83 2.11 7.64 -9.81
CA ASP A 83 2.49 6.46 -10.58
C ASP A 83 1.36 5.41 -10.65
N GLY A 84 0.34 5.53 -9.78
CA GLY A 84 -0.73 4.57 -9.75
C GLY A 84 -1.78 4.78 -8.66
N VAL A 85 -2.68 3.81 -8.53
CA VAL A 85 -3.73 3.75 -7.51
C VAL A 85 -3.80 2.39 -6.83
N HIS A 86 -4.31 2.38 -5.60
CA HIS A 86 -4.74 1.15 -4.93
C HIS A 86 -6.24 1.26 -4.67
N ILE A 87 -6.99 0.22 -5.04
CA ILE A 87 -8.45 0.23 -5.12
C ILE A 87 -9.01 -0.84 -4.18
N GLY A 88 -10.06 -0.51 -3.44
CA GLY A 88 -10.85 -1.46 -2.67
C GLY A 88 -12.07 -2.00 -3.42
N GLN A 89 -12.69 -3.04 -2.86
CA GLN A 89 -13.83 -3.76 -3.46
C GLN A 89 -15.10 -2.91 -3.66
N LYS A 90 -15.18 -1.71 -3.05
CA LYS A 90 -16.33 -0.80 -3.12
C LYS A 90 -16.02 0.49 -3.90
N ASP A 91 -14.82 0.60 -4.45
CA ASP A 91 -14.35 1.79 -5.15
C ASP A 91 -14.63 1.69 -6.66
N LEU A 92 -14.02 2.58 -7.45
CA LEU A 92 -14.12 2.51 -8.90
C LEU A 92 -13.58 1.15 -9.40
N PRO A 93 -14.29 0.41 -10.27
CA PRO A 93 -13.80 -0.88 -10.72
C PRO A 93 -12.46 -0.75 -11.47
N PRO A 94 -11.52 -1.70 -11.28
CA PRO A 94 -10.15 -1.60 -11.81
C PRO A 94 -10.06 -1.37 -13.33
N GLU A 95 -10.99 -1.90 -14.11
CA GLU A 95 -11.04 -1.73 -15.57
C GLU A 95 -11.26 -0.26 -15.96
N PHE A 96 -12.06 0.47 -15.18
CA PHE A 96 -12.26 1.90 -15.39
C PHE A 96 -11.07 2.71 -14.92
N ALA A 97 -10.43 2.34 -13.82
CA ALA A 97 -9.18 2.96 -13.40
C ALA A 97 -8.08 2.79 -14.46
N ARG A 98 -7.91 1.56 -14.99
CA ARG A 98 -7.00 1.26 -16.10
C ARG A 98 -7.30 2.08 -17.34
N LYS A 99 -8.58 2.20 -17.71
CA LYS A 99 -9.02 3.01 -18.85
C LYS A 99 -8.67 4.50 -18.69
N LEU A 100 -8.78 5.05 -17.48
CA LEU A 100 -8.51 6.46 -17.20
C LEU A 100 -7.02 6.77 -17.05
N LEU A 101 -6.27 5.90 -16.40
CA LEU A 101 -4.86 6.10 -16.07
C LEU A 101 -3.91 5.64 -17.19
N GLY A 102 -4.37 4.74 -18.07
CA GLY A 102 -3.58 4.19 -19.16
C GLY A 102 -2.78 2.94 -18.77
N PRO A 103 -2.04 2.37 -19.74
CA PRO A 103 -1.40 1.06 -19.58
C PRO A 103 -0.20 1.05 -18.64
N GLU A 104 0.45 2.20 -18.39
CA GLU A 104 1.67 2.27 -17.59
C GLU A 104 1.43 2.48 -16.09
N ALA A 105 0.21 2.84 -15.69
CA ALA A 105 -0.10 3.12 -14.29
C ALA A 105 -0.10 1.83 -13.45
N LEU A 106 0.39 1.90 -12.22
CA LEU A 106 0.32 0.80 -11.28
C LEU A 106 -1.09 0.74 -10.65
N ILE A 107 -1.76 -0.40 -10.71
CA ILE A 107 -3.09 -0.59 -10.14
C ILE A 107 -3.06 -1.78 -9.19
N GLY A 108 -3.18 -1.48 -7.90
CA GLY A 108 -3.36 -2.49 -6.86
C GLY A 108 -4.84 -2.72 -6.53
N LEU A 109 -5.19 -3.95 -6.16
CA LEU A 109 -6.54 -4.31 -5.71
C LEU A 109 -6.50 -4.98 -4.33
N SER A 110 -7.28 -4.48 -3.37
CA SER A 110 -7.45 -5.14 -2.07
C SER A 110 -8.25 -6.44 -2.20
N VAL A 111 -7.80 -7.53 -1.58
CA VAL A 111 -8.48 -8.83 -1.52
C VAL A 111 -8.44 -9.40 -0.09
N SER A 112 -9.51 -10.07 0.32
CA SER A 112 -9.72 -10.55 1.69
C SER A 112 -10.35 -11.94 1.79
N ASN A 113 -10.68 -12.58 0.66
CA ASN A 113 -11.19 -13.94 0.62
C ASN A 113 -10.88 -14.60 -0.73
N GLU A 114 -11.13 -15.91 -0.83
CA GLU A 114 -10.83 -16.72 -2.02
C GLU A 114 -11.52 -16.22 -3.29
N ARG A 115 -12.79 -15.79 -3.17
CA ARG A 115 -13.57 -15.29 -4.31
C ARG A 115 -12.96 -14.01 -4.86
N GLU A 116 -12.57 -13.07 -3.99
CA GLU A 116 -11.93 -11.82 -4.42
C GLU A 116 -10.58 -12.07 -5.10
N VAL A 117 -9.82 -13.08 -4.65
CA VAL A 117 -8.57 -13.49 -5.32
C VAL A 117 -8.86 -14.10 -6.70
N ASP A 118 -9.87 -14.96 -6.81
CA ASP A 118 -10.26 -15.54 -8.09
C ASP A 118 -10.74 -14.48 -9.09
N ASP A 119 -11.58 -13.55 -8.63
CA ASP A 119 -12.06 -12.44 -9.44
C ASP A 119 -10.88 -11.55 -9.87
N ALA A 120 -9.91 -11.27 -8.98
CA ALA A 120 -8.68 -10.56 -9.32
C ALA A 120 -7.82 -11.28 -10.37
N ASN A 121 -7.74 -12.62 -10.30
CA ASN A 121 -7.01 -13.42 -11.27
C ASN A 121 -7.60 -13.29 -12.69
N LEU A 122 -8.93 -13.12 -12.82
CA LEU A 122 -9.61 -12.92 -14.10
C LEU A 122 -9.34 -11.55 -14.73
N LEU A 123 -8.90 -10.56 -13.94
CA LEU A 123 -8.59 -9.21 -14.44
C LEU A 123 -7.32 -9.15 -15.28
N GLY A 124 -6.42 -10.15 -15.20
CA GLY A 124 -5.17 -10.17 -15.96
C GLY A 124 -4.40 -8.84 -15.82
N SER A 125 -3.93 -8.29 -16.94
CA SER A 125 -3.12 -7.05 -16.97
C SER A 125 -3.88 -5.76 -16.61
N VAL A 126 -5.14 -5.85 -16.18
CA VAL A 126 -5.86 -4.66 -15.67
C VAL A 126 -5.25 -4.20 -14.35
N ILE A 127 -4.83 -5.14 -13.49
CA ILE A 127 -4.18 -4.88 -12.21
C ILE A 127 -2.73 -5.40 -12.23
N ASP A 128 -1.90 -4.84 -11.37
CA ASP A 128 -0.46 -5.13 -11.29
C ASP A 128 -0.07 -5.88 -10.01
N TYR A 129 -0.88 -5.77 -8.96
CA TYR A 129 -0.68 -6.46 -7.69
C TYR A 129 -1.96 -6.53 -6.86
N VAL A 130 -1.95 -7.39 -5.84
CA VAL A 130 -3.03 -7.49 -4.84
C VAL A 130 -2.55 -7.15 -3.44
N GLY A 131 -3.39 -6.45 -2.67
CA GLY A 131 -3.22 -6.22 -1.24
C GLY A 131 -4.03 -7.23 -0.44
N VAL A 132 -3.37 -8.22 0.16
CA VAL A 132 -4.01 -9.31 0.90
C VAL A 132 -4.14 -8.96 2.37
N GLY A 133 -5.37 -8.89 2.90
CA GLY A 133 -5.57 -8.59 4.30
C GLY A 133 -7.03 -8.41 4.75
N PRO A 134 -7.26 -8.10 6.03
CA PRO A 134 -6.22 -7.88 7.04
C PRO A 134 -5.59 -9.18 7.57
N VAL A 135 -4.26 -9.20 7.80
CA VAL A 135 -3.58 -10.35 8.44
C VAL A 135 -3.99 -10.50 9.89
N PHE A 136 -3.90 -9.42 10.65
CA PHE A 136 -4.32 -9.32 12.05
C PHE A 136 -5.35 -8.21 12.22
N ASP A 137 -6.13 -8.27 13.29
CA ASP A 137 -7.06 -7.20 13.64
C ASP A 137 -6.32 -5.86 13.80
N THR A 138 -6.91 -4.80 13.26
CA THR A 138 -6.33 -3.46 13.32
C THR A 138 -7.41 -2.38 13.36
N PRO A 139 -7.24 -1.32 14.18
CA PRO A 139 -8.18 -0.19 14.19
C PRO A 139 -7.99 0.77 13.00
N THR A 140 -6.98 0.58 12.15
CA THR A 140 -6.59 1.54 11.09
C THR A 140 -7.63 1.68 9.98
N LYS A 141 -8.42 0.63 9.74
CA LYS A 141 -9.49 0.59 8.75
C LYS A 141 -10.73 -0.05 9.40
N PRO A 142 -11.64 0.76 9.99
CA PRO A 142 -12.80 0.25 10.73
C PRO A 142 -13.75 -0.62 9.90
N ASP A 143 -13.72 -0.47 8.58
CA ASP A 143 -14.51 -1.22 7.60
C ASP A 143 -13.80 -2.45 7.03
N ALA A 144 -12.66 -2.84 7.59
CA ALA A 144 -11.92 -4.02 7.16
C ALA A 144 -12.68 -5.34 7.45
N SER A 145 -12.45 -6.34 6.60
CA SER A 145 -12.90 -7.73 6.82
C SER A 145 -12.31 -8.32 8.12
N ALA A 146 -12.84 -9.46 8.57
CA ALA A 146 -12.25 -10.19 9.69
C ALA A 146 -10.79 -10.57 9.40
N ALA A 147 -9.95 -10.61 10.45
CA ALA A 147 -8.57 -11.04 10.31
C ALA A 147 -8.46 -12.45 9.72
N LEU A 148 -7.62 -12.57 8.68
CA LEU A 148 -7.34 -13.84 7.99
C LEU A 148 -6.44 -14.75 8.83
N GLY A 149 -5.66 -14.17 9.73
CA GLY A 149 -4.53 -14.85 10.35
C GLY A 149 -3.42 -15.13 9.33
N ILE A 150 -2.33 -15.71 9.83
CA ILE A 150 -1.14 -16.02 9.02
C ILE A 150 -1.48 -17.07 7.95
N ASP A 151 -2.13 -18.17 8.34
CA ASP A 151 -2.43 -19.29 7.43
C ASP A 151 -3.43 -18.89 6.33
N GLY A 152 -4.47 -18.13 6.69
CA GLY A 152 -5.43 -17.61 5.72
C GLY A 152 -4.78 -16.65 4.73
N THR A 153 -3.90 -15.77 5.22
CA THR A 153 -3.12 -14.86 4.35
C THR A 153 -2.22 -15.63 3.40
N ALA A 154 -1.48 -16.61 3.88
CA ALA A 154 -0.59 -17.44 3.06
C ALA A 154 -1.37 -18.21 1.99
N SER A 155 -2.53 -18.78 2.34
CA SER A 155 -3.43 -19.47 1.41
C SER A 155 -3.90 -18.55 0.28
N LEU A 156 -4.36 -17.33 0.61
CA LEU A 156 -4.79 -16.37 -0.40
C LEU A 156 -3.63 -15.89 -1.29
N CYS A 157 -2.45 -15.66 -0.71
CA CYS A 157 -1.29 -15.27 -1.49
C CYS A 157 -0.83 -16.39 -2.46
N ALA A 158 -0.86 -17.65 -2.02
CA ALA A 158 -0.53 -18.79 -2.88
C ALA A 158 -1.55 -19.02 -4.01
N ARG A 159 -2.79 -18.55 -3.82
CA ARG A 159 -3.87 -18.61 -4.82
C ARG A 159 -3.80 -17.48 -5.86
N SER A 160 -3.13 -16.38 -5.54
CA SER A 160 -3.04 -15.23 -6.45
C SER A 160 -2.09 -15.52 -7.63
N LEU A 161 -2.51 -15.12 -8.83
CA LEU A 161 -1.66 -15.09 -10.01
C LEU A 161 -0.92 -13.76 -10.17
N HIS A 162 -1.19 -12.79 -9.29
CA HIS A 162 -0.58 -11.47 -9.25
C HIS A 162 0.44 -11.39 -8.12
N PRO A 163 1.45 -10.50 -8.22
CA PRO A 163 2.27 -10.12 -7.07
C PRO A 163 1.40 -9.71 -5.88
N ALA A 164 1.73 -10.22 -4.70
CA ALA A 164 0.98 -9.96 -3.47
C ALA A 164 1.77 -9.11 -2.49
N VAL A 165 1.09 -8.20 -1.80
CA VAL A 165 1.57 -7.52 -0.60
C VAL A 165 0.57 -7.76 0.52
N THR A 166 1.06 -8.11 1.71
CA THR A 166 0.21 -8.42 2.86
C THR A 166 0.02 -7.19 3.73
N ILE A 167 -1.17 -6.98 4.27
CA ILE A 167 -1.48 -5.79 5.08
C ILE A 167 -2.43 -6.13 6.24
N GLY A 168 -2.37 -5.33 7.31
CA GLY A 168 -3.32 -5.41 8.43
C GLY A 168 -2.66 -5.86 9.71
N GLY A 169 -2.47 -4.92 10.64
CA GLY A 169 -1.90 -5.20 11.97
C GLY A 169 -0.43 -5.63 11.99
N ILE A 170 0.28 -5.54 10.87
CA ILE A 170 1.71 -5.85 10.79
C ILE A 170 2.52 -4.78 11.53
N GLN A 171 3.42 -5.24 12.39
CA GLN A 171 4.36 -4.48 13.23
C GLN A 171 5.72 -5.17 13.18
N LEU A 172 6.78 -4.51 13.67
CA LEU A 172 8.11 -5.11 13.71
C LEU A 172 8.14 -6.46 14.45
N GLY A 173 7.38 -6.58 15.55
CA GLY A 173 7.35 -7.79 16.37
C GLY A 173 6.68 -9.01 15.74
N ASN A 174 5.90 -8.85 14.66
CA ASN A 174 5.20 -9.95 13.99
C ASN A 174 5.50 -10.06 12.48
N ALA A 175 6.23 -9.09 11.89
CA ALA A 175 6.55 -9.07 10.46
C ALA A 175 7.31 -10.33 10.00
N ALA A 176 8.21 -10.86 10.82
CA ALA A 176 8.96 -12.06 10.50
C ALA A 176 8.07 -13.30 10.35
N ASP A 177 6.99 -13.41 11.13
CA ASP A 177 6.06 -14.53 11.04
C ASP A 177 5.20 -14.43 9.77
N VAL A 178 4.78 -13.21 9.41
CA VAL A 178 4.07 -12.96 8.14
C VAL A 178 4.96 -13.29 6.94
N LYS A 179 6.21 -12.82 6.94
CA LYS A 179 7.15 -13.10 5.84
C LYS A 179 7.43 -14.59 5.68
N ARG A 180 7.59 -15.31 6.80
CA ARG A 180 7.89 -16.76 6.79
C ARG A 180 6.75 -17.59 6.20
N ALA A 181 5.51 -17.16 6.39
CA ALA A 181 4.34 -17.84 5.83
C ALA A 181 4.22 -17.70 4.31
N GLY A 182 4.89 -16.69 3.74
CA GLY A 182 5.11 -16.52 2.31
C GLY A 182 3.87 -16.05 1.53
N PRO A 183 4.04 -15.37 0.38
CA PRO A 183 5.27 -14.96 -0.31
C PRO A 183 5.31 -13.46 -0.65
N GLY A 184 4.41 -12.65 -0.11
CA GLY A 184 4.30 -11.24 -0.45
C GLY A 184 5.29 -10.33 0.25
N GLY A 185 5.42 -9.11 -0.25
CA GLY A 185 5.96 -8.02 0.56
C GLY A 185 5.04 -7.70 1.74
N ILE A 186 5.46 -6.80 2.62
CA ILE A 186 4.61 -6.33 3.72
C ILE A 186 4.25 -4.86 3.51
N ALA A 187 2.98 -4.55 3.75
CA ALA A 187 2.48 -3.21 3.85
C ALA A 187 2.19 -2.85 5.30
N VAL A 188 2.68 -1.69 5.72
CA VAL A 188 2.53 -1.20 7.08
C VAL A 188 2.04 0.25 7.09
N VAL A 189 1.29 0.60 8.13
CA VAL A 189 0.83 1.98 8.39
C VAL A 189 1.47 2.48 9.68
N SER A 190 0.91 2.09 10.82
CA SER A 190 1.28 2.60 12.14
C SER A 190 2.71 2.24 12.55
N ALA A 191 3.24 1.09 12.09
CA ALA A 191 4.59 0.64 12.40
C ALA A 191 5.67 1.65 11.96
N ILE A 192 5.38 2.47 10.94
CA ILE A 192 6.27 3.54 10.46
C ILE A 192 5.67 4.92 10.78
N CYS A 193 4.37 5.15 10.49
CA CYS A 193 3.75 6.47 10.66
C CYS A 193 3.81 6.99 12.10
N ARG A 194 3.71 6.08 13.09
CA ARG A 194 3.71 6.42 14.53
C ARG A 194 5.04 6.12 15.22
N ALA A 195 6.06 5.70 14.46
CA ALA A 195 7.38 5.41 15.02
C ALA A 195 8.05 6.69 15.51
N ALA A 196 8.76 6.59 16.63
CA ALA A 196 9.62 7.68 17.11
C ALA A 196 10.74 7.99 16.10
N ASP A 197 11.29 6.94 15.48
CA ASP A 197 12.25 7.01 14.37
C ASP A 197 11.73 6.19 13.17
N PRO A 198 11.03 6.84 12.21
CA PRO A 198 10.49 6.16 11.04
C PRO A 198 11.57 5.54 10.13
N ARG A 199 12.78 6.12 10.09
CA ARG A 199 13.89 5.59 9.27
C ARG A 199 14.38 4.28 9.86
N LEU A 200 14.60 4.24 11.17
CA LEU A 200 14.99 3.01 11.85
C LEU A 200 13.93 1.93 11.72
N ALA A 201 12.65 2.28 11.92
CA ALA A 201 11.54 1.34 11.79
C ALA A 201 11.45 0.74 10.38
N ALA A 202 11.55 1.58 9.34
CA ALA A 202 11.57 1.12 7.95
C ALA A 202 12.78 0.20 7.68
N ARG A 203 13.98 0.57 8.15
CA ARG A 203 15.18 -0.27 7.98
C ARG A 203 15.04 -1.65 8.61
N GLN A 204 14.54 -1.72 9.84
CA GLN A 204 14.34 -2.99 10.53
C GLN A 204 13.29 -3.86 9.85
N LEU A 205 12.23 -3.26 9.32
CA LEU A 205 11.23 -3.98 8.53
C LEU A 205 11.81 -4.44 7.18
N ARG A 206 12.66 -3.63 6.53
CA ARG A 206 13.31 -4.00 5.28
C ARG A 206 14.30 -5.15 5.43
N GLU A 207 15.00 -5.24 6.57
CA GLU A 207 15.88 -6.37 6.88
C GLU A 207 15.13 -7.71 7.02
N ILE A 208 13.81 -7.65 7.27
CA ILE A 208 12.94 -8.83 7.33
C ILE A 208 12.43 -9.21 5.92
N THR A 209 12.34 -8.27 4.98
CA THR A 209 11.53 -8.42 3.75
C THR A 209 12.30 -8.66 2.47
#